data_AF-A0AAU8H0S9-F1
#
_entry.id   AF-A0AAU8H0S9-F1
#
_cell.length_a   1.000
_cell.length_b   1.000
_cell.length_c   1.000
_cell.angle_alpha   90.00
_cell.angle_beta   90.00
_cell.angle_gamma   90.00
#
_symmetry.space_group_name_H-M   'P 1'
#
loop_
_entity.id
_entity.type
_entity.pdbx_description
1 polymer ?
#
loop_
_entity_poly.entity_id
_entity_poly.type
_entity_poly.pdbx_seq_one_letter_code
_entity_poly.pdbx_strand_id
1 'polypeptide(L)'
;MDKEVIKKISREVLILLPIFAFLSWILWDKIIALNIMIGGLTSWLSLKELSWAVKKFFGKPMFQMAVIGLSYIKLGLIFIFLMIIARYGLFNVYGLLAGFAVVLIISSRQALLHSRRQNI
;
A
#
# COMPACT_ATOMS: atom_id res chain seq x y z
N MET A 1 2.78 -6.90 14.74
CA MET A 1 3.88 -6.22 14.02
C MET A 1 4.39 -5.07 14.87
N ASP A 2 5.66 -5.13 15.26
CA ASP A 2 6.29 -4.11 16.09
C ASP A 2 6.16 -2.73 15.45
N LYS A 3 5.94 -1.71 16.30
CA LYS A 3 5.86 -0.31 15.86
C LYS A 3 7.07 0.08 15.00
N GLU A 4 8.22 -0.55 15.27
CA GLU A 4 9.47 -0.33 14.54
C GLU A 4 9.44 -0.83 13.08
N VAL A 5 8.81 -1.97 12.80
CA VAL A 5 8.74 -2.54 11.44
C VAL A 5 7.85 -1.67 10.56
N ILE A 6 6.68 -1.27 11.07
CA ILE A 6 5.76 -0.36 10.36
C ILE A 6 6.43 1.00 10.10
N LYS A 7 7.20 1.50 11.07
CA LYS A 7 7.93 2.77 10.94
C LYS A 7 9.02 2.68 9.87
N LYS A 8 9.76 1.57 9.81
CA LYS A 8 10.78 1.32 8.77
C LYS A 8 10.16 1.19 7.39
N ILE A 9 9.09 0.39 7.24
CA ILE A 9 8.34 0.27 5.97
C ILE A 9 7.84 1.65 5.54
N SER A 10 7.23 2.42 6.45
CA SER A 10 6.70 3.75 6.11
C SER A 10 7.78 4.70 5.65
N ARG A 11 8.97 4.68 6.28
CA ARG A 11 10.11 5.51 5.89
C ARG A 11 10.62 5.12 4.49
N GLU A 12 10.79 3.83 4.23
CA GLU A 12 11.24 3.35 2.92
C GLU A 12 10.22 3.65 1.83
N VAL A 13 8.92 3.45 2.08
CA VAL A 13 7.87 3.79 1.12
C VAL A 13 7.83 5.30 0.85
N LEU A 14 7.94 6.14 1.88
CA LEU A 14 7.96 7.60 1.72
C LEU A 14 9.18 8.12 0.93
N ILE A 15 10.27 7.34 0.84
CA ILE A 15 11.47 7.73 0.10
C ILE A 15 11.46 7.10 -1.29
N LEU A 16 11.20 5.79 -1.40
CA LEU A 16 11.25 5.04 -2.65
C LEU A 16 10.08 5.38 -3.57
N LEU A 17 8.88 5.61 -3.03
CA LEU A 17 7.71 5.88 -3.86
C LEU A 17 7.83 7.20 -4.65
N PRO A 18 8.26 8.33 -4.05
CA PRO A 18 8.52 9.55 -4.82
C PRO A 18 9.67 9.40 -5.81
N ILE A 19 10.72 8.67 -5.47
CA ILE A 19 11.84 8.42 -6.39
C ILE A 19 11.36 7.65 -7.62
N PHE A 20 10.61 6.56 -7.43
CA PHE A 20 10.05 5.79 -8.54
C PHE A 20 9.06 6.59 -9.39
N ALA A 21 8.21 7.40 -8.75
CA ALA A 21 7.31 8.30 -9.46
C ALA A 21 8.08 9.35 -10.27
N PHE A 22 9.13 9.95 -9.71
CA PHE A 22 9.96 10.95 -10.39
C PHE A 22 10.75 10.36 -11.56
N LEU A 23 11.32 9.15 -11.41
CA LEU A 23 11.94 8.42 -12.50
C LEU A 23 10.95 8.11 -13.62
N SER A 24 9.74 7.64 -13.27
CA SER A 24 8.70 7.39 -14.26
C SER A 24 8.19 8.66 -14.94
N TRP A 25 8.26 9.81 -14.26
CA TRP A 25 7.89 11.10 -14.82
C TRP A 25 8.87 11.57 -15.90
N ILE A 26 10.16 11.30 -15.69
CA ILE A 26 11.23 11.63 -16.65
C ILE A 26 11.25 10.65 -17.82
N LEU A 27 11.07 9.34 -17.56
CA LEU A 27 11.29 8.29 -18.55
C LEU A 27 10.06 7.97 -19.41
N TRP A 28 8.84 8.16 -18.88
CA TRP A 28 7.62 7.79 -19.59
C TRP A 28 6.62 8.95 -19.67
N ASP A 29 5.78 9.13 -18.65
CA ASP A 29 4.69 10.12 -18.67
C ASP A 29 4.27 10.49 -17.24
N LYS A 30 3.75 11.70 -17.09
CA LYS A 30 3.14 12.25 -15.87
C LYS A 30 1.96 11.40 -15.41
N ILE A 31 1.19 10.85 -16.34
CA ILE A 31 0.04 10.00 -15.99
C ILE A 31 0.54 8.71 -15.31
N ILE A 32 1.62 8.10 -15.80
CA ILE A 32 2.20 6.89 -15.21
C ILE A 32 2.76 7.19 -13.82
N ALA A 33 3.52 8.28 -13.68
CA ALA A 33 4.05 8.72 -12.39
C ALA A 33 2.97 8.95 -11.33
N LEU A 34 1.86 9.59 -11.73
CA LEU A 34 0.70 9.83 -10.86
C LEU A 34 0.02 8.52 -10.44
N ASN A 35 -0.15 7.57 -11.37
CA ASN A 35 -0.73 6.26 -11.06
C ASN A 35 0.19 5.42 -10.17
N ILE A 36 1.53 5.51 -10.32
CA ILE A 36 2.50 4.88 -9.40
C ILE A 36 2.32 5.42 -7.99
N MET A 37 2.25 6.74 -7.84
CA MET A 37 2.01 7.35 -6.53
C MET A 37 0.70 6.87 -5.92
N ILE A 38 -0.37 6.85 -6.70
CA ILE A 38 -1.69 6.39 -6.25
C ILE A 38 -1.62 4.94 -5.80
N GLY A 39 -1.13 4.04 -6.65
CA GLY A 39 -1.07 2.61 -6.35
C GLY A 39 -0.21 2.30 -5.13
N GLY A 40 0.93 3.00 -4.99
CA GLY A 40 1.80 2.87 -3.83
C GLY A 40 1.17 3.40 -2.56
N LEU A 41 0.52 4.58 -2.60
CA LEU A 41 -0.18 5.13 -1.44
C LEU A 41 -1.33 4.22 -0.99
N THR A 42 -2.13 3.71 -1.94
CA THR A 42 -3.20 2.75 -1.63
C THR A 42 -2.66 1.48 -0.96
N SER A 43 -1.55 0.94 -1.46
CA SER A 43 -0.88 -0.23 -0.88
C SER A 43 -0.34 0.04 0.53
N TRP A 44 0.27 1.20 0.74
CA TRP A 44 0.81 1.60 2.05
C TRP A 44 -0.28 1.82 3.09
N LEU A 45 -1.35 2.51 2.70
CA LEU A 45 -2.49 2.79 3.57
C LEU A 45 -3.18 1.47 3.96
N SER A 46 -3.28 0.52 3.02
CA SER A 46 -3.74 -0.85 3.29
C SER A 46 -2.93 -1.56 4.36
N LEU A 47 -1.60 -1.52 4.26
CA LEU A 47 -0.71 -2.14 5.25
C LEU A 47 -0.90 -1.52 6.63
N LYS A 48 -1.06 -0.20 6.69
CA LYS A 48 -1.27 0.54 7.95
C LYS A 48 -2.61 0.18 8.58
N GLU A 49 -3.69 0.15 7.81
CA GLU A 49 -5.02 -0.26 8.25
C GLU A 49 -5.04 -1.70 8.76
N LEU A 50 -4.48 -2.64 7.98
CA LEU A 50 -4.36 -4.04 8.40
C LEU A 50 -3.58 -4.16 9.69
N SER A 51 -2.45 -3.45 9.82
CA SER A 51 -1.65 -3.49 11.04
C SER A 51 -2.39 -2.97 12.27
N TRP A 52 -3.28 -1.97 12.08
CA TRP A 52 -4.13 -1.42 13.13
C TRP A 52 -5.27 -2.36 13.49
N ALA A 53 -5.94 -2.93 12.49
CA ALA A 53 -7.03 -3.88 12.67
C ALA A 53 -6.52 -5.14 13.40
N VAL A 54 -5.37 -5.67 13.00
CA VAL A 54 -4.67 -6.76 13.71
C VAL A 54 -4.41 -6.34 15.15
N LYS A 55 -3.78 -5.20 15.44
CA LYS A 55 -3.52 -4.81 16.83
C LYS A 55 -4.78 -4.66 17.70
N LYS A 56 -5.88 -4.15 17.13
CA LYS A 56 -7.07 -3.80 17.90
C LYS A 56 -8.01 -4.98 18.13
N PHE A 57 -8.06 -5.91 17.19
CA PHE A 57 -9.08 -6.94 17.16
C PHE A 57 -8.53 -8.37 17.27
N PHE A 58 -7.20 -8.58 17.20
CA PHE A 58 -6.61 -9.92 17.33
C PHE A 58 -7.01 -10.58 18.64
N GLY A 59 -7.49 -11.83 18.57
CA GLY A 59 -7.98 -12.61 19.71
C GLY A 59 -9.45 -12.37 20.10
N LYS A 60 -10.17 -11.46 19.42
CA LYS A 60 -11.61 -11.24 19.66
C LYS A 60 -12.47 -12.01 18.64
N PRO A 61 -13.66 -12.51 19.02
CA PRO A 61 -14.57 -13.19 18.09
C PRO A 61 -15.03 -12.26 16.94
N MET A 62 -15.07 -10.94 17.16
CA MET A 62 -15.37 -9.95 16.12
C MET A 62 -14.20 -9.67 15.14
N PHE A 63 -13.04 -10.30 15.30
CA PHE A 63 -11.85 -10.04 14.47
C PHE A 63 -12.12 -10.19 12.99
N GLN A 64 -12.69 -11.34 12.59
CA GLN A 64 -12.97 -11.63 11.18
C GLN A 64 -13.96 -10.63 10.59
N MET A 65 -15.09 -10.37 11.26
CA MET A 65 -16.07 -9.40 10.77
C MET A 65 -15.51 -7.99 10.66
N ALA A 66 -14.71 -7.54 11.63
CA ALA A 66 -14.10 -6.22 11.59
C ALA A 66 -13.11 -6.09 10.42
N VAL A 67 -12.24 -7.09 10.22
CA VAL A 67 -11.27 -7.08 9.11
C VAL A 67 -11.98 -7.14 7.74
N ILE A 68 -12.99 -7.99 7.62
CA ILE A 68 -13.78 -8.14 6.39
C ILE A 68 -14.53 -6.83 6.09
N GLY A 69 -15.25 -6.26 7.06
CA GLY A 69 -15.99 -5.01 6.90
C GLY A 69 -15.08 -3.84 6.50
N LEU A 70 -13.92 -3.71 7.15
CA LEU A 70 -12.93 -2.66 6.82
C LEU A 70 -12.38 -2.85 5.40
N SER A 71 -12.17 -4.11 4.99
CA SER A 71 -11.71 -4.45 3.64
C SER A 71 -12.77 -4.12 2.56
N TYR A 72 -14.05 -4.38 2.82
CA TYR A 72 -15.14 -4.05 1.89
C TYR A 72 -15.35 -2.54 1.75
N ILE A 73 -15.31 -1.79 2.85
CA ILE A 73 -15.37 -0.32 2.81
C ILE A 73 -14.22 0.25 1.99
N LYS A 74 -13.00 -0.28 2.22
CA LYS A 74 -11.81 0.09 1.48
C LYS A 74 -11.93 -0.24 -0.01
N LEU A 75 -12.41 -1.43 -0.35
CA LEU A 75 -12.68 -1.81 -1.74
C LEU A 75 -13.67 -0.85 -2.41
N GLY A 76 -14.74 -0.47 -1.72
CA GLY A 76 -15.69 0.54 -2.21
C GLY A 76 -15.03 1.91 -2.47
N LEU A 77 -14.20 2.38 -1.53
CA LEU A 77 -13.45 3.63 -1.69
C LEU A 77 -12.48 3.58 -2.87
N ILE A 78 -11.71 2.49 -2.99
CA ILE A 78 -10.79 2.27 -4.13
C ILE A 78 -11.59 2.27 -5.43
N PHE A 79 -12.75 1.61 -5.46
CA PHE A 79 -13.57 1.52 -6.65
C PHE A 79 -14.13 2.89 -7.09
N ILE A 80 -14.66 3.69 -6.14
CA ILE A 80 -15.12 5.05 -6.41
C ILE A 80 -13.96 5.91 -6.92
N PHE A 81 -12.80 5.80 -6.29
CA PHE A 81 -11.61 6.57 -6.65
C PHE A 81 -11.11 6.21 -8.06
N LEU A 82 -11.04 4.92 -8.40
CA LEU A 82 -10.71 4.42 -9.73
C LEU A 82 -11.72 4.92 -10.77
N MET A 83 -13.02 4.90 -10.43
CA MET A 83 -14.08 5.38 -11.32
C MET A 83 -13.94 6.87 -11.64
N ILE A 84 -13.57 7.70 -10.66
CA ILE A 84 -13.31 9.13 -10.86
C ILE A 84 -12.13 9.32 -11.81
N ILE A 85 -10.99 8.64 -11.56
CA ILE A 85 -9.79 8.79 -12.38
C ILE A 85 -10.02 8.29 -13.82
N ALA A 86 -10.74 7.18 -13.96
CA ALA A 86 -11.11 6.61 -15.26
C ALA A 86 -11.97 7.59 -16.06
N ARG A 87 -12.92 8.30 -15.42
CA ARG A 87 -13.74 9.32 -16.08
C ARG A 87 -12.90 10.47 -16.67
N TYR A 88 -11.80 10.85 -16.02
CA TYR A 88 -10.90 11.90 -16.50
C TYR A 88 -9.82 11.41 -17.47
N GLY A 89 -9.81 10.12 -17.84
CA GLY A 89 -8.80 9.54 -18.73
C GLY A 89 -7.38 9.50 -18.13
N LEU A 90 -7.25 9.75 -16.83
CA LEU A 90 -5.97 9.78 -16.11
C LEU A 90 -5.57 8.41 -15.57
N PHE A 91 -6.20 7.34 -16.06
CA PHE A 91 -6.07 6.00 -15.51
C PHE A 91 -5.03 5.18 -16.27
N ASN A 92 -3.97 4.76 -15.57
CA ASN A 92 -2.97 3.85 -16.13
C ASN A 92 -2.79 2.64 -15.20
N VAL A 93 -3.33 1.50 -15.64
CA VAL A 93 -3.29 0.24 -14.90
C VAL A 93 -1.86 -0.20 -14.60
N TYR A 94 -0.94 -0.07 -15.57
CA TYR A 94 0.46 -0.47 -15.41
C TYR A 94 1.18 0.37 -14.36
N GLY A 95 0.99 1.69 -14.38
CA GLY A 95 1.54 2.59 -13.36
C GLY A 95 0.99 2.26 -11.97
N LEU A 96 -0.31 2.02 -11.85
CA LEU A 96 -0.96 1.72 -10.58
C LEU A 96 -0.48 0.39 -9.99
N LEU A 97 -0.39 -0.65 -10.83
CA LEU A 97 0.18 -1.94 -10.46
C LEU A 97 1.66 -1.82 -10.06
N ALA A 98 2.46 -1.04 -10.78
CA ALA A 98 3.87 -0.83 -10.45
C ALA A 98 4.04 -0.17 -9.07
N GLY A 99 3.28 0.89 -8.79
CA GLY A 99 3.27 1.53 -7.47
C GLY A 99 2.86 0.58 -6.35
N PHE A 100 1.81 -0.21 -6.60
CA PHE A 100 1.35 -1.21 -5.65
C PHE A 100 2.42 -2.28 -5.37
N ALA A 101 3.07 -2.79 -6.42
CA ALA A 101 4.10 -3.82 -6.34
C ALA A 101 5.35 -3.34 -5.59
N VAL A 102 5.81 -2.10 -5.81
CA VAL A 102 6.94 -1.51 -5.09
C VAL A 102 6.71 -1.57 -3.58
N VAL A 103 5.54 -1.12 -3.12
CA VAL A 103 5.21 -1.13 -1.69
C VAL A 103 5.05 -2.55 -1.15
N LEU A 104 4.48 -3.46 -1.96
CA LEU A 104 4.36 -4.87 -1.60
C LEU A 104 5.73 -5.55 -1.43
N ILE A 105 6.69 -5.28 -2.33
CA ILE A 105 8.07 -5.80 -2.25
C ILE A 105 8.78 -5.26 -1.00
N ILE A 106 8.72 -3.94 -0.77
CA ILE A 106 9.31 -3.30 0.41
C ILE A 106 8.76 -3.93 1.68
N SER A 107 7.43 -4.03 1.79
CA SER A 107 6.76 -4.55 2.97
C SER A 107 7.07 -6.02 3.22
N SER A 108 7.03 -6.86 2.17
CA SER A 108 7.36 -8.29 2.25
C SER A 108 8.79 -8.52 2.67
N ARG A 109 9.74 -7.76 2.08
CA ARG A 109 11.16 -7.85 2.44
C ARG A 109 11.39 -7.49 3.91
N GLN A 110 10.78 -6.41 4.39
CA GLN A 110 10.88 -6.00 5.80
C GLN A 110 10.25 -7.02 6.74
N ALA A 111 9.11 -7.60 6.37
CA ALA A 111 8.45 -8.63 7.15
C ALA A 111 9.32 -9.90 7.27
N LEU A 112 9.94 -10.35 6.17
CA LEU A 112 10.84 -11.50 6.16
C LEU A 112 12.10 -11.26 6.99
N LEU A 113 12.72 -10.09 6.86
CA LEU A 113 13.90 -9.72 7.65
C LEU A 113 13.60 -9.69 9.16
N HIS A 114 12.42 -9.21 9.54
CA HIS A 114 11.99 -9.20 10.93
C HIS A 114 11.71 -10.61 11.45
N SER A 115 11.04 -11.46 10.67
CA SER A 115 10.78 -12.87 11.04
C SER A 115 12.09 -13.67 11.19
N ARG A 116 13.10 -13.41 10.35
CA ARG A 116 14.43 -14.03 10.48
C ARG A 116 15.18 -13.57 11.73
N ARG A 117 15.05 -12.31 12.14
CA ARG A 117 15.67 -11.79 13.39
C ARG A 117 15.04 -12.33 14.67
N GLN A 118 13.80 -12.81 14.62
CA GLN A 118 13.13 -13.42 15.78
C GLN A 118 13.45 -14.92 15.92
N ASN A 119 14.05 -15.55 14.91
CA ASN A 119 14.44 -16.97 14.90
C ASN A 119 15.95 -17.21 15.17
N ILE A 120 16.71 -16.15 15.44
CA ILE A 120 18.12 -16.19 15.87
C ILE A 120 18.16 -15.63 17.28
#